data_AF-A0A955RB94-F1
#
_entry.id   AF-A0A955RB94-F1
#
_cell.length_a   1.000
_cell.length_b   1.000
_cell.length_c   1.000
_cell.angle_alpha   90.00
_cell.angle_beta   90.00
_cell.angle_gamma   90.00
#
_symmetry.space_group_name_H-M   'P 1'
#
loop_
_entity.id
_entity.type
_entity.pdbx_description
1 polymer ?
#
loop_
_entity_poly.entity_id
_entity_poly.type
_entity_poly.pdbx_seq_one_letter_code
_entity_poly.pdbx_strand_id
1 'polypeptide(L)'
;MMPMALCAQTFVDLSHTPRTSLGGLPPETQCIDASHTPIHSFGGLPWTVVALDASHTPITSLGGLPPDVLWLDVSGTSIRSLGGLPSSLTHLDISDTAITSLGGLPPGLTYLDIRGTAVRTLGGLPPGLLVLVVDDTTTLSLAGLPPGTRVVRRRDPDRRGG
;
A
#
# COMPACT_ATOMS: atom_id res chain seq x y z
N MET A 1 -10.17 1.52 -1.49
CA MET A 1 -10.94 2.68 -2.01
C MET A 1 -10.11 3.94 -1.78
N MET A 2 -9.64 4.54 -2.87
CA MET A 2 -8.87 5.78 -2.84
C MET A 2 -9.65 6.95 -2.21
N PRO A 3 -9.01 7.80 -1.40
CA PRO A 3 -9.67 8.97 -0.82
C PRO A 3 -9.90 10.04 -1.89
N MET A 4 -11.16 10.26 -2.27
CA MET A 4 -11.53 11.27 -3.29
C MET A 4 -11.11 12.70 -2.92
N ALA A 5 -10.91 12.99 -1.63
CA ALA A 5 -10.42 14.29 -1.15
C ALA A 5 -8.99 14.61 -1.61
N LEU A 6 -8.16 13.60 -1.90
CA LEU A 6 -6.80 13.79 -2.44
C LEU A 6 -6.80 13.99 -3.96
N CYS A 7 -7.90 13.67 -4.65
CA CYS A 7 -7.96 13.59 -6.12
C CYS A 7 -8.67 14.79 -6.76
N ALA A 8 -8.64 15.95 -6.11
CA ALA A 8 -9.54 17.07 -6.38
C ALA A 8 -9.44 17.68 -7.80
N GLN A 9 -8.38 17.40 -8.57
CA GLN A 9 -8.15 18.03 -9.88
C GLN A 9 -7.71 17.10 -11.01
N THR A 10 -6.95 16.03 -10.74
CA THR A 10 -6.33 15.21 -11.82
C THR A 10 -6.20 13.73 -11.44
N PHE A 11 -7.26 12.98 -11.75
CA PHE A 11 -7.29 11.52 -11.65
C PHE A 11 -7.02 10.89 -13.02
N VAL A 12 -6.11 9.92 -13.06
CA VAL A 12 -5.85 9.11 -14.25
C VAL A 12 -6.16 7.65 -13.94
N ASP A 13 -7.10 7.10 -14.69
CA ASP A 13 -7.42 5.68 -14.66
C ASP A 13 -6.64 4.94 -15.75
N LEU A 14 -5.82 3.99 -15.33
CA LEU A 14 -5.06 3.07 -16.17
C LEU A 14 -5.45 1.62 -15.83
N SER A 15 -6.42 1.41 -14.95
CA SER A 15 -6.76 0.08 -14.46
C SER A 15 -7.11 -0.85 -15.62
N HIS A 16 -6.70 -2.11 -15.51
CA HIS A 16 -6.96 -3.13 -16.54
C HIS A 16 -6.46 -2.80 -17.96
N THR A 17 -5.45 -1.94 -18.09
CA THR A 17 -4.81 -1.66 -19.39
C THR A 17 -3.58 -2.55 -19.61
N PRO A 18 -3.15 -2.78 -20.87
CA PRO A 18 -1.92 -3.53 -21.16
C PRO A 18 -0.64 -2.72 -20.91
N ARG A 19 -0.73 -1.61 -20.17
CA ARG A 19 0.36 -0.65 -19.99
C ARG A 19 1.45 -1.25 -19.09
N THR A 20 2.70 -1.17 -19.54
CA THR A 20 3.86 -1.75 -18.82
C THR A 20 4.74 -0.71 -18.13
N SER A 21 4.46 0.59 -18.33
CA SER A 21 5.21 1.70 -17.72
C SER A 21 4.32 2.87 -17.33
N LEU A 22 4.72 3.64 -16.33
CA LEU A 22 3.98 4.82 -15.85
C LEU A 22 4.47 6.14 -16.48
N GLY A 23 5.43 6.10 -17.40
CA GLY A 23 5.97 7.29 -18.06
C GLY A 23 5.03 7.96 -19.05
N GLY A 24 5.13 9.29 -19.19
CA GLY A 24 4.32 10.08 -20.12
C GLY A 24 2.94 10.47 -19.60
N LEU A 25 2.70 10.32 -18.30
CA LEU A 25 1.50 10.85 -17.64
C LEU A 25 1.52 12.39 -17.62
N PRO A 26 0.34 13.05 -17.63
CA PRO A 26 0.26 14.50 -17.46
C PRO A 26 1.01 14.95 -16.20
N PRO A 27 1.83 16.02 -16.27
CA PRO A 27 2.66 16.45 -15.13
C PRO A 27 1.83 16.92 -13.93
N GLU A 28 0.57 17.29 -14.15
CA GLU A 28 -0.36 17.72 -13.10
C GLU A 28 -1.07 16.54 -12.41
N THR A 29 -0.82 15.28 -12.80
CA THR A 29 -1.53 14.11 -12.25
C THR A 29 -1.28 13.93 -10.77
N GLN A 30 -2.36 13.90 -9.97
CA GLN A 30 -2.32 13.74 -8.51
C GLN A 30 -2.73 12.35 -8.05
N CYS A 31 -3.70 11.73 -8.74
CA CYS A 31 -4.18 10.40 -8.40
C CYS A 31 -4.10 9.47 -9.60
N ILE A 32 -3.61 8.25 -9.37
CA ILE A 32 -3.46 7.24 -10.42
C ILE A 32 -4.04 5.92 -9.94
N ASP A 33 -5.01 5.39 -10.66
CA ASP A 33 -5.36 3.98 -10.58
C ASP A 33 -4.59 3.22 -11.67
N ALA A 34 -3.63 2.40 -11.27
CA ALA A 34 -2.86 1.51 -12.13
C ALA A 34 -3.09 0.04 -11.76
N SER A 35 -4.19 -0.26 -11.06
CA SER A 35 -4.52 -1.61 -10.63
C SER A 35 -4.66 -2.57 -11.82
N HIS A 36 -4.31 -3.83 -11.62
CA HIS A 36 -4.43 -4.87 -12.65
C HIS A 36 -3.72 -4.53 -13.98
N THR A 37 -2.57 -3.86 -13.91
CA THR A 37 -1.72 -3.57 -15.08
C THR A 37 -0.39 -4.33 -15.00
N PRO A 38 0.25 -4.66 -16.13
CA PRO A 38 1.56 -5.32 -16.14
C PRO A 38 2.74 -4.35 -15.89
N ILE A 39 2.58 -3.38 -14.98
CA ILE A 39 3.68 -2.47 -14.61
C ILE A 39 4.66 -3.16 -13.64
N HIS A 40 5.95 -2.96 -13.86
CA HIS A 40 7.01 -3.59 -13.06
C HIS A 40 7.75 -2.61 -12.13
N SER A 41 7.54 -1.31 -12.30
CA SER A 41 8.21 -0.27 -11.52
C SER A 41 7.40 1.02 -11.46
N PHE A 42 7.69 1.84 -10.45
CA PHE A 42 7.11 3.17 -10.27
C PHE A 42 7.81 4.27 -11.10
N GLY A 43 8.77 3.89 -11.96
CA GLY A 43 9.52 4.83 -12.78
C GLY A 43 8.63 5.64 -13.74
N GLY A 44 8.87 6.94 -13.83
CA GLY A 44 8.16 7.84 -14.72
C GLY A 44 6.87 8.45 -14.14
N LEU A 45 6.57 8.19 -12.87
CA LEU A 45 5.51 8.89 -12.15
C LEU A 45 5.80 10.39 -12.04
N PRO A 46 4.81 11.27 -12.27
CA PRO A 46 4.90 12.68 -11.93
C PRO A 46 5.17 12.86 -10.43
N TRP A 47 5.97 13.86 -10.06
CA TRP A 47 6.28 14.14 -8.64
C TRP A 47 5.07 14.67 -7.85
N THR A 48 4.03 15.09 -8.55
CA THR A 48 2.75 15.62 -8.04
C THR A 48 1.79 14.54 -7.53
N VAL A 49 2.10 13.26 -7.74
CA VAL A 49 1.24 12.15 -7.33
C VAL A 49 1.19 12.04 -5.81
N VAL A 50 -0.03 12.10 -5.27
CA VAL A 50 -0.34 12.00 -3.84
C VAL A 50 -1.10 10.72 -3.48
N ALA A 51 -1.77 10.08 -4.45
CA ALA A 51 -2.44 8.80 -4.25
C ALA A 51 -2.21 7.86 -5.42
N LEU A 52 -1.82 6.62 -5.12
CA LEU A 52 -1.51 5.60 -6.12
C LEU A 52 -2.09 4.25 -5.72
N ASP A 53 -2.87 3.66 -6.63
CA ASP A 53 -3.31 2.27 -6.56
C ASP A 53 -2.49 1.51 -7.62
N ALA A 54 -1.65 0.60 -7.15
CA ALA A 54 -0.87 -0.31 -7.99
C ALA A 54 -1.14 -1.76 -7.55
N SER A 55 -2.34 -2.01 -7.04
CA SER A 55 -2.76 -3.35 -6.63
C SER A 55 -2.79 -4.33 -7.80
N HIS A 56 -2.52 -5.60 -7.52
CA HIS A 56 -2.51 -6.67 -8.51
C HIS A 56 -1.60 -6.40 -9.73
N THR A 57 -0.44 -5.79 -9.49
CA THR A 57 0.62 -5.57 -10.49
C THR A 57 1.84 -6.44 -10.21
N PRO A 58 2.70 -6.74 -11.22
CA PRO A 58 3.92 -7.53 -11.02
C PRO A 58 5.08 -6.73 -10.38
N ILE A 59 4.77 -5.66 -9.63
CA ILE A 59 5.76 -4.88 -8.88
C ILE A 59 6.40 -5.73 -7.78
N THR A 60 7.71 -5.57 -7.65
CA THR A 60 8.53 -6.31 -6.66
C THR A 60 9.30 -5.40 -5.70
N SER A 61 9.31 -4.08 -5.94
CA SER A 61 9.99 -3.10 -5.10
C SER A 61 9.26 -1.77 -5.07
N LEU A 62 9.41 -1.02 -3.98
CA LEU A 62 8.77 0.28 -3.77
C LEU A 62 9.66 1.47 -4.19
N GLY A 63 10.79 1.18 -4.83
CA GLY A 63 11.68 2.22 -5.34
C GLY A 63 11.04 3.00 -6.48
N GLY A 64 11.27 4.32 -6.49
CA GLY A 64 10.75 5.22 -7.53
C GLY A 64 9.40 5.86 -7.22
N LEU A 65 8.84 5.63 -6.04
CA LEU A 65 7.68 6.37 -5.55
C LEU A 65 8.05 7.86 -5.36
N PRO A 66 7.16 8.80 -5.77
CA PRO A 66 7.31 10.21 -5.46
C PRO A 66 7.35 10.48 -3.95
N PRO A 67 8.05 11.54 -3.50
CA PRO A 67 8.24 11.82 -2.08
C PRO A 67 6.96 12.26 -1.35
N ASP A 68 5.94 12.71 -2.09
CA ASP A 68 4.71 13.31 -1.54
C ASP A 68 3.49 12.35 -1.56
N VAL A 69 3.70 11.06 -1.85
CA VAL A 69 2.61 10.07 -1.83
C VAL A 69 2.08 9.89 -0.41
N LEU A 70 0.80 10.18 -0.22
CA LEU A 70 0.09 10.08 1.07
C LEU A 70 -0.71 8.79 1.20
N TRP A 71 -1.18 8.24 0.07
CA TRP A 71 -2.00 7.03 0.01
C TRP A 71 -1.43 6.06 -1.03
N LEU A 72 -1.16 4.82 -0.61
CA LEU A 72 -0.59 3.78 -1.46
C LEU A 72 -1.30 2.45 -1.24
N ASP A 73 -1.77 1.86 -2.33
CA ASP A 73 -2.24 0.48 -2.37
C ASP A 73 -1.34 -0.34 -3.29
N VAL A 74 -0.70 -1.36 -2.73
CA VAL A 74 0.15 -2.33 -3.43
C VAL A 74 -0.28 -3.75 -3.07
N SER A 75 -1.56 -3.93 -2.74
CA SER A 75 -2.14 -5.22 -2.41
C SER A 75 -2.01 -6.20 -3.59
N GLY A 76 -1.87 -7.49 -3.30
CA GLY A 76 -1.73 -8.53 -4.32
C GLY A 76 -0.50 -8.41 -5.23
N THR A 77 0.52 -7.64 -4.81
CA THR A 77 1.81 -7.55 -5.51
C THR A 77 2.84 -8.54 -4.93
N SER A 78 3.99 -8.66 -5.59
CA SER A 78 5.08 -9.57 -5.16
C SER A 78 6.16 -8.89 -4.31
N ILE A 79 5.85 -7.77 -3.66
CA ILE A 79 6.79 -7.07 -2.79
C ILE A 79 7.16 -7.91 -1.56
N ARG A 80 8.43 -7.79 -1.14
CA ARG A 80 9.00 -8.53 0.01
C ARG A 80 9.62 -7.65 1.07
N SER A 81 9.73 -6.35 0.80
CA SER A 81 10.32 -5.35 1.69
C SER A 81 9.56 -4.03 1.55
N LEU A 82 9.51 -3.27 2.65
CA LEU A 82 8.93 -1.93 2.71
C LEU A 82 9.96 -0.83 2.42
N GLY A 83 11.19 -1.20 2.02
CA GLY A 83 12.20 -0.23 1.63
C GLY A 83 11.78 0.58 0.40
N GLY A 84 11.89 1.91 0.50
CA GLY A 84 11.49 2.84 -0.57
C GLY A 84 10.16 3.56 -0.33
N LEU A 85 9.44 3.26 0.76
CA LEU A 85 8.26 4.04 1.14
C LEU A 85 8.62 5.51 1.41
N PRO A 86 7.83 6.48 0.91
CA PRO A 86 8.03 7.88 1.21
C PRO A 86 7.65 8.20 2.66
N SER A 87 8.36 9.16 3.27
CA SER A 87 8.14 9.57 4.66
C SER A 87 6.80 10.27 4.90
N SER A 88 6.16 10.77 3.84
CA SER A 88 4.87 11.45 3.86
C SER A 88 3.67 10.50 3.92
N LEU A 89 3.88 9.19 3.69
CA LEU A 89 2.81 8.23 3.57
C LEU A 89 2.01 8.10 4.88
N THR A 90 0.69 8.19 4.76
CA THR A 90 -0.25 8.13 5.89
C THR A 90 -1.16 6.91 5.83
N HIS A 91 -1.38 6.36 4.64
CA HIS A 91 -2.23 5.20 4.36
C HIS A 91 -1.49 4.21 3.48
N LEU A 92 -1.42 2.96 3.92
CA LEU A 92 -0.75 1.89 3.21
C LEU A 92 -1.59 0.61 3.24
N ASP A 93 -1.86 0.05 2.07
CA ASP A 93 -2.38 -1.32 1.91
C ASP A 93 -1.29 -2.20 1.29
N ILE A 94 -0.88 -3.22 2.05
CA ILE A 94 0.07 -4.27 1.61
C ILE A 94 -0.57 -5.66 1.69
N SER A 95 -1.90 -5.75 1.64
CA SER A 95 -2.56 -7.04 1.76
C SER A 95 -2.12 -8.00 0.66
N ASP A 96 -2.11 -9.30 0.95
CA ASP A 96 -1.82 -10.34 -0.04
C ASP A 96 -0.43 -10.18 -0.70
N THR A 97 0.53 -9.63 0.04
CA THR A 97 1.93 -9.52 -0.36
C THR A 97 2.82 -10.52 0.40
N ALA A 98 4.05 -10.72 -0.07
CA ALA A 98 5.02 -11.61 0.56
C ALA A 98 5.82 -10.94 1.70
N ILE A 99 5.27 -9.89 2.31
CA ILE A 99 5.88 -9.18 3.43
C ILE A 99 5.86 -10.06 4.70
N THR A 100 7.00 -10.11 5.38
CA THR A 100 7.19 -10.89 6.62
C THR A 100 7.51 -10.03 7.84
N SER A 101 7.94 -8.77 7.64
CA SER A 101 8.29 -7.84 8.70
C SER A 101 7.85 -6.42 8.35
N LEU A 102 7.55 -5.63 9.37
CA LEU A 102 7.05 -4.25 9.24
C LEU A 102 8.16 -3.20 9.41
N GLY A 103 9.42 -3.62 9.27
CA GLY A 103 10.55 -2.69 9.29
C GLY A 103 10.52 -1.76 8.08
N GLY A 104 10.76 -0.47 8.29
CA GLY A 104 10.78 0.55 7.23
C GLY A 104 9.45 1.28 7.01
N LEU A 105 8.43 1.04 7.84
CA LEU A 105 7.23 1.85 7.84
C LEU A 105 7.55 3.32 8.20
N PRO A 106 6.94 4.30 7.51
CA PRO A 106 7.17 5.71 7.80
C PRO A 106 6.52 6.12 9.13
N PRO A 107 7.12 7.09 9.86
CA PRO A 107 6.65 7.48 11.20
C PRO A 107 5.26 8.13 11.20
N GLY A 108 4.83 8.71 10.07
CA GLY A 108 3.53 9.35 9.89
C GLY A 108 2.38 8.41 9.50
N LEU A 109 2.63 7.09 9.39
CA LEU A 109 1.58 6.16 8.95
C LEU A 109 0.47 6.02 10.00
N THR A 110 -0.77 6.20 9.55
CA THR A 110 -1.96 6.16 10.41
C THR A 110 -2.88 4.97 10.13
N TYR A 111 -2.85 4.45 8.90
CA TYR A 111 -3.62 3.30 8.46
C TYR A 111 -2.70 2.27 7.81
N LEU A 112 -2.81 1.01 8.24
CA LEU A 112 -2.09 -0.12 7.67
C LEU A 112 -3.02 -1.33 7.53
N ASP A 113 -3.06 -1.92 6.34
CA ASP A 113 -3.68 -3.23 6.09
C ASP A 113 -2.59 -4.28 5.78
N ILE A 114 -2.55 -5.35 6.57
CA ILE A 114 -1.58 -6.45 6.46
C ILE A 114 -2.24 -7.82 6.28
N ARG A 115 -3.51 -7.85 5.86
CA ARG A 115 -4.24 -9.10 5.56
C ARG A 115 -3.50 -9.96 4.54
N GLY A 116 -3.55 -11.28 4.65
CA GLY A 116 -2.89 -12.19 3.71
C GLY A 116 -1.35 -12.14 3.71
N THR A 117 -0.70 -11.32 4.54
CA THR A 117 0.76 -11.28 4.66
C THR A 117 1.29 -12.38 5.58
N ALA A 118 2.62 -12.60 5.54
CA ALA A 118 3.30 -13.57 6.39
C ALA A 118 3.84 -12.94 7.70
N VAL A 119 3.39 -11.74 8.07
CA VAL A 119 3.82 -11.02 9.27
C VAL A 119 3.39 -11.78 10.52
N ARG A 120 4.33 -11.99 11.45
CA ARG A 120 4.10 -12.69 12.73
C ARG A 120 4.31 -11.84 13.98
N THR A 121 4.98 -10.70 13.82
CA THR A 121 5.27 -9.77 14.91
C THR A 121 4.99 -8.34 14.46
N LEU A 122 4.56 -7.49 15.38
CA LEU A 122 4.24 -6.09 15.12
C LEU A 122 5.41 -5.14 15.39
N GLY A 123 6.63 -5.67 15.45
CA GLY A 123 7.83 -4.86 15.56
C GLY A 123 7.97 -3.93 14.35
N GLY A 124 8.24 -2.65 14.60
CA GLY A 124 8.38 -1.63 13.56
C GLY A 124 7.11 -0.84 13.25
N LEU A 125 5.98 -1.13 13.92
CA LEU A 125 4.81 -0.26 13.81
C LEU A 125 5.11 1.16 14.32
N PRO A 126 4.70 2.21 13.59
CA PRO A 126 4.90 3.58 14.02
C PRO A 126 3.99 3.91 15.22
N PRO A 127 4.45 4.75 16.15
CA PRO A 127 3.71 5.07 17.38
C PRO A 127 2.37 5.79 17.12
N GLY A 128 2.23 6.45 15.96
CA GLY A 128 1.02 7.15 15.55
C GLY A 128 -0.01 6.29 14.81
N LEU A 129 0.17 4.97 14.71
CA LEU A 129 -0.74 4.11 13.96
C LEU A 129 -2.13 4.07 14.63
N LEU A 130 -3.15 4.51 13.90
CA LEU A 130 -4.52 4.58 14.38
C LEU A 130 -5.32 3.34 14.03
N VAL A 131 -5.09 2.76 12.85
CA VAL A 131 -5.85 1.60 12.35
C VAL A 131 -4.90 0.55 11.81
N LEU A 132 -5.05 -0.67 12.33
CA LEU A 132 -4.39 -1.87 11.80
C LEU A 132 -5.45 -2.87 11.36
N VAL A 133 -5.42 -3.29 10.10
CA VAL A 133 -6.30 -4.33 9.56
C VAL A 133 -5.55 -5.65 9.44
N VAL A 134 -6.15 -6.73 9.98
CA VAL A 134 -5.58 -8.08 10.00
C VAL A 134 -6.64 -9.12 9.64
N ASP A 135 -6.24 -10.33 9.23
CA ASP A 135 -7.22 -11.39 8.98
C ASP A 135 -7.88 -11.84 10.29
N ASP A 136 -9.17 -12.15 10.22
CA ASP A 136 -9.97 -12.76 11.30
C ASP A 136 -9.34 -14.06 11.84
N THR A 137 -8.58 -14.74 10.99
CA THR A 137 -7.99 -16.05 11.29
C THR A 137 -6.52 -15.99 11.70
N THR A 138 -5.93 -14.78 11.80
CA THR A 138 -4.51 -14.67 12.14
C THR A 138 -4.25 -15.06 13.60
N THR A 139 -3.20 -15.85 13.80
CA THR A 139 -2.57 -16.06 15.13
C THR A 139 -1.54 -14.97 15.45
N LEU A 140 -1.64 -13.82 14.79
CA LEU A 140 -0.70 -12.72 14.93
C LEU A 140 -0.65 -12.27 16.39
N SER A 141 0.58 -12.24 16.94
CA SER A 141 0.77 -11.69 18.28
C SER A 141 0.52 -10.18 18.24
N LEU A 142 -0.42 -9.73 19.05
CA LEU A 142 -0.73 -8.31 19.22
C LEU A 142 0.21 -7.60 20.21
N ALA A 143 1.23 -8.32 20.71
CA ALA A 143 2.28 -7.69 21.50
C ALA A 143 3.06 -6.67 20.66
N GLY A 144 3.31 -5.49 21.24
CA GLY A 144 3.99 -4.39 20.55
C GLY A 144 3.08 -3.49 19.72
N LEU A 145 1.75 -3.62 19.85
CA LEU A 145 0.82 -2.62 19.30
C LEU A 145 1.07 -1.24 19.93
N PRO A 146 1.12 -0.16 19.12
CA PRO A 146 1.10 1.19 19.64
C PRO A 146 -0.16 1.48 20.48
N PRO A 147 -0.06 2.33 21.52
CA PRO A 147 -1.21 2.75 22.30
C PRO A 147 -2.27 3.43 21.42
N GLY A 148 -3.54 3.05 21.59
CA GLY A 148 -4.66 3.65 20.85
C GLY A 148 -4.88 3.09 19.44
N THR A 149 -4.04 2.16 18.96
CA THR A 149 -4.28 1.49 17.68
C THR A 149 -5.56 0.66 17.72
N ARG A 150 -6.49 0.97 16.81
CA ARG A 150 -7.70 0.19 16.57
C ARG A 150 -7.40 -0.97 15.65
N VAL A 151 -7.51 -2.20 16.17
CA VAL A 151 -7.38 -3.43 15.36
C VAL A 151 -8.73 -3.76 14.73
N VAL A 152 -8.76 -3.83 13.41
CA VAL A 152 -9.91 -4.28 12.62
C VAL A 152 -9.60 -5.65 12.08
N ARG A 153 -10.39 -6.64 12.47
CA ARG A 153 -10.29 -7.98 11.88
C ARG A 153 -11.28 -8.09 10.72
N ARG A 154 -10.82 -8.63 9.59
CA ARG A 154 -11.69 -8.92 8.44
C ARG A 154 -11.46 -10.34 7.95
N ARG A 155 -12.53 -10.96 7.46
CA ARG A 155 -12.44 -12.27 6.83
C ARG A 155 -11.77 -12.13 5.46
N ASP A 156 -10.74 -12.94 5.23
CA ASP A 156 -10.14 -13.13 3.91
C ASP A 156 -11.21 -13.74 2.98
N PRO A 157 -11.68 -13.02 1.94
CA PRO A 157 -12.71 -13.52 1.05
C PRO A 157 -12.20 -14.59 0.07
N ASP A 158 -10.87 -14.70 -0.13
CA ASP A 158 -10.27 -15.56 -1.15
C ASP A 158 -9.70 -16.88 -0.60
N ARG A 159 -9.65 -17.04 0.74
CA ARG A 159 -9.59 -18.37 1.38
C ARG A 159 -10.91 -19.10 1.22
N ARG A 160 -11.22 -19.54 0.00
CA ARG A 160 -12.13 -20.67 -0.20
C ARG A 160 -11.54 -21.87 0.54
N GLY A 161 -12.38 -22.49 1.36
CA GLY A 161 -12.02 -23.59 2.25
C GLY A 161 -11.24 -24.69 1.55
N GLY A 162 -10.33 -25.30 2.31
CA GLY A 162 -9.65 -26.53 1.91
C GLY A 162 -10.58 -27.73 1.77
#